data_AF-A0A395IKX3-F1
#
_entry.id   AF-A0A395IKX3-F1
#
_cell.length_a   1.000
_cell.length_b   1.000
_cell.length_c   1.000
_cell.angle_alpha   90.00
_cell.angle_beta   90.00
_cell.angle_gamma   90.00
#
_symmetry.space_group_name_H-M   'P 1'
#
loop_
_entity.id
_entity.type
_entity.pdbx_description
1 polymer ?
#
loop_
_entity_poly.entity_id
_entity_poly.type
_entity_poly.pdbx_seq_one_letter_code
_entity_poly.pdbx_strand_id
1 'polypeptide(L)'
;MGPILLLLEIIAVAGNTETPSTDQSGSTPATMGIDRMSIDGITNPQIGGFQCNNPGCTAPPFQTQYLLNSHANVHSSNRPHYCTVKGCPRGEGGKGFKRKNEMIRHGLVHDSPGYVCPFCPEREHRYPRPDNLQRHVRVHHTDIHKGDYRLREVLAQRPEGPSRGRRRRGGI
;
A
#
# COMPACT_ATOMS: atom_id res chain seq x y z
N MET A 1 23.78 -51.18 25.04
CA MET A 1 22.61 -50.66 25.76
C MET A 1 21.67 -50.01 24.74
N GLY A 2 20.91 -50.81 23.98
CA GLY A 2 19.61 -50.34 23.46
C GLY A 2 18.51 -50.69 24.48
N PRO A 3 17.21 -50.67 24.16
CA PRO A 3 16.51 -50.22 22.94
C PRO A 3 15.28 -49.31 23.30
N ILE A 4 14.44 -48.81 22.38
CA ILE A 4 13.06 -49.27 22.04
C ILE A 4 12.36 -48.01 21.45
N LEU A 5 12.09 -47.87 20.14
CA LEU A 5 10.91 -48.31 19.36
C LEU A 5 9.55 -48.05 20.02
N LEU A 6 8.76 -47.09 19.49
CA LEU A 6 7.37 -47.40 19.13
C LEU A 6 6.86 -46.47 18.02
N LEU A 7 6.52 -47.12 16.90
CA LEU A 7 5.64 -46.69 15.82
C LEU A 7 4.19 -46.73 16.32
N LEU A 8 3.32 -45.82 15.84
CA LEU A 8 1.91 -46.09 15.53
C LEU A 8 1.28 -44.94 14.76
N GLU A 9 0.23 -45.27 14.05
CA GLU A 9 -0.10 -44.84 12.69
C GLU A 9 -1.58 -44.38 12.64
N ILE A 10 -1.97 -43.67 11.57
CA ILE A 10 -3.35 -43.51 11.03
C ILE A 10 -4.22 -42.50 11.83
N ILE A 11 -4.93 -41.52 11.24
CA ILE A 11 -6.11 -41.62 10.38
C ILE A 11 -6.25 -40.35 9.51
N ALA A 12 -6.49 -40.54 8.22
CA ALA A 12 -7.07 -39.56 7.32
C ALA A 12 -8.59 -39.44 7.55
N VAL A 13 -9.13 -38.22 7.62
CA VAL A 13 -10.56 -37.95 7.39
C VAL A 13 -10.67 -36.82 6.38
N ALA A 14 -11.13 -37.19 5.19
CA ALA A 14 -11.79 -36.28 4.26
C ALA A 14 -13.14 -35.86 4.87
N GLY A 15 -13.38 -34.56 4.93
CA GLY A 15 -14.63 -33.97 5.39
C GLY A 15 -15.12 -32.99 4.33
N ASN A 16 -15.98 -33.49 3.46
CA ASN A 16 -16.62 -32.77 2.38
C ASN A 16 -17.87 -32.10 2.98
N THR A 17 -18.04 -30.80 2.80
CA THR A 17 -19.32 -30.15 3.07
C THR A 17 -19.72 -29.33 1.86
N GLU A 18 -20.62 -29.94 1.10
CA GLU A 18 -21.49 -29.34 0.10
C GLU A 18 -22.43 -28.34 0.77
N THR A 19 -22.85 -27.29 0.05
CA THR A 19 -24.13 -26.57 0.24
C THR A 19 -24.30 -25.55 -0.90
N PRO A 20 -25.54 -25.16 -1.24
CA PRO A 20 -26.07 -25.43 -2.58
C PRO A 20 -26.16 -24.18 -3.47
N SER A 21 -26.12 -24.43 -4.77
CA SER A 21 -26.62 -23.55 -5.82
C SER A 21 -28.11 -23.26 -5.63
N THR A 22 -28.53 -22.01 -5.85
CA THR A 22 -29.90 -21.70 -6.23
C THR A 22 -29.85 -20.78 -7.45
N ASP A 23 -30.32 -21.35 -8.54
CA ASP A 23 -30.61 -20.75 -9.83
C ASP A 23 -31.84 -19.84 -9.71
N GLN A 24 -31.91 -18.78 -10.51
CA GLN A 24 -33.17 -18.15 -10.97
C GLN A 24 -32.90 -17.06 -12.01
N SER A 25 -32.85 -17.51 -13.26
CA SER A 25 -33.66 -17.05 -14.41
C SER A 25 -34.28 -15.65 -14.38
N GLY A 26 -33.76 -14.78 -15.26
CA GLY A 26 -34.51 -14.23 -16.41
C GLY A 26 -35.69 -13.30 -16.16
N SER A 27 -35.53 -12.01 -16.50
CA SER A 27 -36.49 -11.26 -17.34
C SER A 27 -35.91 -9.91 -17.76
N THR A 28 -35.69 -9.74 -19.06
CA THR A 28 -35.63 -8.43 -19.72
C THR A 28 -37.04 -7.87 -19.90
N PRO A 29 -37.21 -6.54 -19.90
CA PRO A 29 -37.76 -5.96 -21.12
C PRO A 29 -37.08 -4.65 -21.57
N ALA A 30 -37.46 -4.26 -22.78
CA ALA A 30 -36.78 -3.41 -23.75
C ALA A 30 -36.75 -1.90 -23.48
N THR A 31 -35.70 -1.28 -24.05
CA THR A 31 -35.59 -0.01 -24.80
C THR A 31 -36.68 1.06 -24.61
N MET A 32 -36.27 2.30 -24.28
CA MET A 32 -36.39 3.52 -25.12
C MET A 32 -35.83 4.75 -24.37
N GLY A 33 -35.10 5.62 -25.09
CA GLY A 33 -34.98 7.06 -24.78
C GLY A 33 -33.63 7.55 -24.26
N ILE A 34 -32.76 7.98 -25.18
CA ILE A 34 -31.65 8.90 -24.93
C ILE A 34 -32.19 10.28 -24.50
N ASP A 35 -31.62 10.88 -23.45
CA ASP A 35 -30.98 12.20 -23.57
C ASP A 35 -30.36 12.71 -22.25
N ARG A 36 -29.21 13.34 -22.43
CA ARG A 36 -28.56 14.37 -21.59
C ARG A 36 -27.62 13.93 -20.45
N MET A 37 -26.36 14.29 -20.70
CA MET A 37 -25.21 14.21 -19.82
C MET A 37 -25.41 15.06 -18.55
N SER A 38 -25.35 14.42 -17.39
CA SER A 38 -24.96 15.03 -16.11
C SER A 38 -24.28 13.95 -15.28
N ILE A 39 -22.95 13.97 -15.20
CA ILE A 39 -22.12 13.01 -14.46
C ILE A 39 -22.02 13.36 -12.97
N ASP A 40 -23.15 13.68 -12.35
CA ASP A 40 -23.29 13.81 -10.91
C ASP A 40 -24.28 12.75 -10.43
N GLY A 41 -23.79 11.58 -10.00
CA GLY A 41 -24.63 10.62 -9.26
C GLY A 41 -24.73 9.18 -9.78
N ILE A 42 -23.60 8.48 -9.93
CA ILE A 42 -23.59 7.00 -9.90
C ILE A 42 -22.66 6.51 -8.80
N THR A 43 -22.82 7.03 -7.59
CA THR A 43 -22.63 6.20 -6.40
C THR A 43 -24.01 5.65 -6.08
N ASN A 44 -24.31 4.45 -6.57
CA ASN A 44 -25.41 3.66 -6.01
C ASN A 44 -25.15 3.58 -4.50
N PRO A 45 -25.93 4.24 -3.63
CA PRO A 45 -25.73 4.16 -2.19
C PRO A 45 -26.25 2.80 -1.80
N GLN A 46 -25.38 1.79 -1.87
CA GLN A 46 -25.63 0.55 -1.18
C GLN A 46 -25.75 0.90 0.30
N ILE A 47 -26.98 0.76 0.78
CA ILE A 47 -27.43 1.00 2.13
C ILE A 47 -26.56 0.14 3.05
N GLY A 48 -25.59 0.78 3.70
CA GLY A 48 -24.59 0.15 4.57
C GLY A 48 -23.18 0.19 3.96
N GLY A 49 -22.38 1.20 4.31
CA GLY A 49 -20.95 1.21 3.98
C GLY A 49 -20.20 0.05 4.65
N PHE A 50 -19.06 -0.34 4.08
CA PHE A 50 -18.23 -1.41 4.63
C PHE A 50 -17.49 -0.90 5.86
N GLN A 51 -17.85 -1.34 7.06
CA GLN A 51 -17.28 -0.83 8.32
C GLN A 51 -16.20 -1.76 8.90
N CYS A 52 -15.23 -1.18 9.60
CA CYS A 52 -14.23 -1.94 10.32
C CYS A 52 -14.75 -2.34 11.70
N ASN A 53 -14.80 -3.64 11.99
CA ASN A 53 -15.26 -4.16 13.29
C ASN A 53 -14.11 -4.39 14.28
N ASN A 54 -12.90 -3.90 14.00
CA ASN A 54 -11.79 -4.07 14.92
C ASN A 54 -12.01 -3.24 16.21
N PRO A 55 -11.81 -3.80 17.42
CA PRO A 55 -12.02 -3.07 18.67
C PRO A 55 -11.27 -1.74 18.71
N GLY A 56 -11.97 -0.66 19.03
CA GLY A 56 -11.40 0.69 19.10
C GLY A 56 -11.09 1.35 17.74
N CYS A 57 -11.46 0.74 16.61
CA CYS A 57 -11.32 1.37 15.30
C CYS A 57 -12.47 2.37 15.06
N THR A 58 -12.12 3.63 14.83
CA THR A 58 -13.09 4.71 14.52
C THR A 58 -13.08 5.10 13.04
N ALA A 59 -12.61 4.21 12.16
CA ALA A 59 -12.54 4.49 10.73
C ALA A 59 -13.95 4.65 10.16
N PRO A 60 -14.19 5.67 9.30
CA PRO A 60 -15.48 5.83 8.65
C PRO A 60 -15.77 4.64 7.72
N PRO A 61 -17.05 4.36 7.41
CA PRO A 61 -17.41 3.30 6.49
C PRO A 61 -16.76 3.50 5.11
N PHE A 62 -16.21 2.42 4.57
CA PHE A 62 -15.57 2.40 3.27
C PHE A 62 -16.61 2.22 2.16
N GLN A 63 -16.37 2.86 1.02
CA GLN A 63 -17.25 2.77 -0.15
C GLN A 63 -17.19 1.40 -0.85
N THR A 64 -16.10 0.65 -0.64
CA THR A 64 -15.91 -0.66 -1.27
C THR A 64 -15.26 -1.66 -0.32
N GLN A 65 -15.56 -2.95 -0.50
CA GLN A 65 -14.95 -4.04 0.23
C GLN A 65 -13.41 -4.08 0.06
N TYR A 66 -12.90 -3.69 -1.12
CA TYR A 66 -11.47 -3.58 -1.38
C TYR A 66 -10.79 -2.61 -0.41
N LEU A 67 -11.40 -1.45 -0.16
CA LEU A 67 -10.86 -0.45 0.75
C LEU A 67 -10.89 -0.94 2.21
N LEU A 68 -11.97 -1.63 2.62
CA LEU A 68 -12.03 -2.25 3.95
C LEU A 68 -10.96 -3.33 4.12
N ASN A 69 -10.78 -4.23 3.15
CA ASN A 69 -9.75 -5.28 3.20
C ASN A 69 -8.34 -4.66 3.25
N SER A 70 -8.10 -3.61 2.45
CA SER A 70 -6.85 -2.86 2.50
C SER A 70 -6.61 -2.21 3.88
N HIS A 71 -7.68 -1.67 4.48
CA HIS A 71 -7.64 -1.08 5.81
C HIS A 71 -7.36 -2.11 6.91
N ALA A 72 -7.89 -3.34 6.82
CA ALA A 72 -7.68 -4.39 7.83
C ALA A 72 -6.19 -4.64 8.15
N ASN A 73 -5.29 -4.39 7.19
CA ASN A 73 -3.83 -4.44 7.39
C ASN A 73 -3.32 -3.47 8.47
N VAL A 74 -4.06 -2.42 8.81
CA VAL A 74 -3.73 -1.49 9.91
C VAL A 74 -3.76 -2.22 11.25
N HIS A 75 -4.67 -3.18 11.42
CA HIS A 75 -4.81 -3.98 12.64
C HIS A 75 -3.84 -5.15 12.70
N SER A 76 -3.39 -5.63 11.54
CA SER A 76 -2.36 -6.67 11.49
C SER A 76 -1.04 -6.17 12.07
N SER A 77 -0.47 -6.92 13.01
CA SER A 77 0.88 -6.72 13.53
C SER A 77 1.96 -7.45 12.71
N ASN A 78 1.55 -8.27 11.73
CA ASN A 78 2.48 -9.04 10.89
C ASN A 78 3.30 -8.10 9.99
N ARG A 79 4.61 -8.33 9.94
CA ARG A 79 5.58 -7.51 9.21
C ARG A 79 6.55 -8.40 8.43
N PRO A 80 6.08 -9.10 7.39
CA PRO A 80 6.85 -10.14 6.71
C PRO A 80 7.98 -9.58 5.82
N HIS A 81 8.13 -8.27 5.75
CA HIS A 81 9.11 -7.62 4.88
C HIS A 81 10.17 -6.90 5.70
N TYR A 82 11.44 -7.16 5.39
CA TYR A 82 12.59 -6.67 6.15
C TYR A 82 13.60 -5.95 5.24
N CYS A 83 14.30 -4.97 5.80
CA CYS A 83 15.42 -4.32 5.11
C CYS A 83 16.59 -5.31 4.98
N THR A 84 17.25 -5.33 3.82
CA THR A 84 18.40 -6.21 3.56
C THR A 84 19.73 -5.61 4.03
N VAL A 85 19.74 -4.34 4.43
CA VAL A 85 20.94 -3.65 4.92
C VAL A 85 21.31 -4.16 6.30
N LYS A 86 22.54 -4.65 6.45
CA LYS A 86 23.07 -5.19 7.72
C LYS A 86 23.09 -4.11 8.79
N GLY A 87 22.68 -4.47 10.00
CA GLY A 87 22.57 -3.53 11.13
C GLY A 87 21.39 -2.57 11.06
N CYS A 88 20.55 -2.62 10.02
CA CYS A 88 19.35 -1.77 9.97
C CYS A 88 18.34 -2.23 11.04
N PRO A 89 17.81 -1.33 11.88
CA PRO A 89 16.80 -1.66 12.91
C PRO A 89 15.47 -2.17 12.32
N ARG A 90 15.31 -2.10 10.99
CA ARG A 90 14.16 -2.63 10.25
C ARG A 90 14.52 -3.84 9.39
N GLY A 91 15.71 -4.40 9.58
CA GLY A 91 16.14 -5.68 8.99
C GLY A 91 15.55 -6.90 9.73
N GLU A 92 16.01 -8.08 9.34
CA GLU A 92 15.61 -9.35 9.99
C GLU A 92 15.90 -9.30 11.49
N GLY A 93 14.94 -9.76 12.31
CA GLY A 93 14.98 -9.62 13.77
C GLY A 93 14.64 -8.22 14.30
N GLY A 94 14.40 -7.25 13.41
CA GLY A 94 14.00 -5.88 13.76
C GLY A 94 12.52 -5.59 13.56
N LYS A 95 12.19 -4.29 13.41
CA LYS A 95 10.80 -3.82 13.34
C LYS A 95 10.06 -4.17 12.03
N GLY A 96 10.76 -4.53 10.96
CA GLY A 96 10.19 -4.84 9.64
C GLY A 96 9.17 -3.81 9.07
N PHE A 97 8.41 -4.26 8.08
CA PHE A 97 7.38 -3.52 7.36
C PHE A 97 6.15 -4.38 7.12
N LYS A 98 4.97 -3.77 7.20
CA LYS A 98 3.70 -4.43 6.90
C LYS A 98 3.53 -4.69 5.41
N ARG A 99 4.09 -3.82 4.55
CA ARG A 99 3.96 -3.92 3.08
C ARG A 99 5.31 -3.89 2.37
N LYS A 100 5.44 -4.68 1.30
CA LYS A 100 6.66 -4.73 0.46
C LYS A 100 7.06 -3.35 -0.08
N ASN A 101 6.09 -2.55 -0.52
CA ASN A 101 6.33 -1.21 -1.06
C ASN A 101 6.86 -0.22 0.00
N GLU A 102 6.58 -0.44 1.29
CA GLU A 102 7.14 0.36 2.38
C GLU A 102 8.62 0.02 2.59
N MET A 103 8.96 -1.27 2.57
CA MET A 103 10.33 -1.75 2.66
C MET A 103 11.19 -1.25 1.48
N ILE A 104 10.69 -1.33 0.25
CA ILE A 104 11.40 -0.83 -0.94
C ILE A 104 11.67 0.67 -0.83
N ARG A 105 10.66 1.47 -0.43
CA ARG A 105 10.84 2.92 -0.24
C ARG A 105 11.79 3.25 0.90
N HIS A 106 11.80 2.44 1.96
CA HIS A 106 12.74 2.62 3.07
C HIS A 106 14.19 2.41 2.64
N GLY A 107 14.46 1.55 1.65
CA GLY A 107 15.81 1.39 1.10
C GLY A 107 16.45 2.70 0.65
N LEU A 108 15.63 3.69 0.24
CA LEU A 108 16.11 5.04 -0.10
C LEU A 108 16.76 5.78 1.08
N VAL A 109 16.50 5.39 2.34
CA VAL A 109 17.20 5.96 3.50
C VAL A 109 18.69 5.57 3.50
N HIS A 110 19.04 4.45 2.88
CA HIS A 110 20.41 3.97 2.77
C HIS A 110 21.09 4.44 1.49
N ASP A 111 20.36 4.42 0.36
CA ASP A 111 20.96 4.60 -0.96
C ASP A 111 20.71 5.98 -1.58
N SER A 112 19.76 6.77 -1.07
CA SER A 112 19.37 8.03 -1.72
C SER A 112 20.36 9.13 -1.39
N PRO A 113 20.93 9.83 -2.38
CA PRO A 113 21.59 11.11 -2.14
C PRO A 113 20.61 12.16 -1.59
N GLY A 114 19.29 11.96 -1.74
CA GLY A 114 18.26 12.80 -1.14
C GLY A 114 18.04 14.13 -1.86
N TYR A 115 16.94 14.79 -1.49
CA TYR A 115 16.47 16.07 -2.00
C TYR A 115 16.68 17.14 -0.93
N VAL A 116 17.39 18.20 -1.27
CA VAL A 116 17.76 19.27 -0.33
C VAL A 116 16.79 20.44 -0.48
N CYS A 117 16.23 20.93 0.62
CA CYS A 117 15.38 22.11 0.58
C CYS A 117 16.19 23.35 0.13
N PRO A 118 15.80 24.03 -0.97
CA PRO A 118 16.54 25.19 -1.48
C PRO A 118 16.20 26.50 -0.76
N PHE A 119 15.30 26.47 0.23
CA PHE A 119 14.80 27.62 0.97
C PHE A 119 15.28 27.66 2.42
N CYS A 120 15.88 26.58 2.93
CA CYS A 120 16.49 26.58 4.26
C CYS A 120 17.88 27.26 4.21
N PRO A 121 18.22 28.12 5.20
CA PRO A 121 19.47 28.89 5.20
C PRO A 121 20.72 28.02 5.07
N GLU A 122 20.75 26.87 5.73
CA GLU A 122 21.93 26.01 5.84
C GLU A 122 21.84 24.72 5.01
N ARG A 123 20.80 24.57 4.17
CA ARG A 123 20.59 23.37 3.32
C ARG A 123 20.64 22.03 4.08
N GLU A 124 20.44 22.05 5.41
CA GLU A 124 20.49 20.86 6.27
C GLU A 124 19.29 19.93 6.05
N HIS A 125 18.21 20.47 5.50
CA HIS A 125 16.95 19.77 5.33
C HIS A 125 17.00 18.89 4.07
N ARG A 126 17.58 17.70 4.22
CA ARG A 126 17.70 16.66 3.20
C ARG A 126 16.68 15.55 3.43
N TYR A 127 15.97 15.17 2.37
CA TYR A 127 14.94 14.14 2.42
C TYR A 127 15.22 13.03 1.39
N PRO A 128 15.14 11.74 1.76
CA PRO A 128 15.41 10.66 0.81
C PRO A 128 14.37 10.55 -0.32
N ARG A 129 13.23 11.26 -0.21
CA ARG A 129 12.09 11.19 -1.12
C ARG A 129 11.51 12.59 -1.43
N PRO A 130 10.97 12.80 -2.64
CA PRO A 130 10.49 14.11 -3.09
C PRO A 130 9.22 14.57 -2.36
N ASP A 131 8.30 13.66 -2.03
CA ASP A 131 7.07 13.98 -1.30
C ASP A 131 7.33 14.43 0.14
N ASN A 132 8.41 13.94 0.76
CA ASN A 132 8.84 14.41 2.07
C ASN A 132 9.36 15.85 2.01
N LEU A 133 10.18 16.18 1.00
CA LEU A 133 10.61 17.56 0.77
C LEU A 133 9.42 18.48 0.49
N GLN A 134 8.51 18.07 -0.40
CA GLN A 134 7.30 18.86 -0.70
C GLN A 134 6.44 19.11 0.54
N ARG A 135 6.31 18.12 1.43
CA ARG A 135 5.62 18.30 2.72
C ARG A 135 6.34 19.33 3.58
N HIS A 136 7.66 19.23 3.71
CA HIS A 136 8.46 20.18 4.48
C HIS A 136 8.27 21.61 3.95
N VAL A 137 8.41 21.82 2.64
CA VAL A 137 8.23 23.15 2.02
C VAL A 137 6.82 23.68 2.29
N ARG A 138 5.78 22.86 2.12
CA ARG A 138 4.40 23.27 2.41
C ARG A 138 4.20 23.76 3.85
N VAL A 139 4.87 23.13 4.82
CA VAL A 139 4.67 23.40 6.25
C VAL A 139 5.57 24.54 6.75
N HIS A 140 6.81 24.62 6.27
CA HIS A 140 7.82 25.56 6.78
C HIS A 140 8.08 26.76 5.87
N HIS A 141 7.64 26.70 4.61
CA HIS A 141 7.80 27.74 3.60
C HIS A 141 6.44 28.01 2.94
N THR A 142 5.49 28.50 3.74
CA THR A 142 4.08 28.67 3.37
C THR A 142 3.86 29.67 2.23
N ASP A 143 4.82 30.57 2.02
CA ASP A 143 4.93 31.53 0.92
C ASP A 143 5.35 30.88 -0.42
N ILE A 144 5.88 29.65 -0.37
CA ILE A 144 6.36 28.95 -1.57
C ILE A 144 5.28 28.06 -2.16
N HIS A 145 4.94 28.33 -3.43
CA HIS A 145 3.98 27.53 -4.18
C HIS A 145 4.63 26.29 -4.83
N LYS A 146 3.81 25.26 -5.09
CA LYS A 146 4.24 24.02 -5.77
C LYS A 146 4.91 24.26 -7.14
N GLY A 147 4.57 25.37 -7.80
CA GLY A 147 5.11 25.75 -9.10
C GLY A 147 6.46 26.48 -9.06
N ASP A 148 6.96 26.81 -7.87
CA ASP A 148 8.22 27.54 -7.70
C ASP A 148 9.36 26.85 -8.46
N TYR A 149 10.13 27.64 -9.22
CA TYR A 149 11.15 27.10 -10.11
C TYR A 149 12.26 26.37 -9.33
N ARG A 150 12.66 26.89 -8.16
CA ARG A 150 13.73 26.31 -7.32
C ARG A 150 13.28 24.98 -6.75
N LEU A 151 12.02 24.91 -6.32
CA LEU A 151 11.44 23.63 -5.87
C LEU A 151 11.34 22.63 -7.01
N ARG A 152 10.87 23.04 -8.20
CA ARG A 152 10.78 22.16 -9.37
C ARG A 152 12.14 21.65 -9.82
N GLU A 153 13.16 22.50 -9.80
CA GLU A 153 14.53 22.14 -10.14
C GLU A 153 15.08 21.04 -9.22
N VAL A 154 14.98 21.22 -7.90
CA VAL A 154 15.41 20.20 -6.93
C VAL A 154 14.63 18.90 -7.10
N LEU A 155 13.32 18.96 -7.33
CA LEU A 155 12.50 17.76 -7.50
C LEU A 155 12.75 17.03 -8.82
N ALA A 156 13.22 17.75 -9.85
CA ALA A 156 13.61 17.17 -11.13
C ALA A 156 14.97 16.45 -11.07
N GLN A 157 15.80 16.75 -10.07
CA GLN A 157 17.03 16.01 -9.83
C GLN A 157 16.66 14.56 -9.52
N ARG A 158 17.03 13.65 -10.43
CA ARG A 158 16.92 12.23 -10.17
C ARG A 158 18.06 11.87 -9.21
N PRO A 159 17.78 11.37 -7.99
CA PRO A 159 18.81 10.77 -7.19
C PRO A 159 19.37 9.59 -7.98
N GLU A 160 20.65 9.68 -8.39
CA GLU A 160 21.39 8.60 -9.03
C GLU A 160 21.47 7.42 -8.06
N GLY A 161 20.45 6.57 -8.06
CA GLY A 161 20.44 5.30 -7.34
C GLY A 161 21.08 4.21 -8.20
N PRO A 162 21.63 3.14 -7.60
CA PRO A 162 22.19 2.03 -8.36
C PRO A 162 21.13 1.50 -9.33
N SER A 163 21.48 1.51 -10.62
CA SER A 163 20.65 1.15 -11.77
C SER A 163 19.98 -0.20 -11.62
N ARG A 164 18.85 -0.27 -10.90
CA ARG A 164 17.93 -1.41 -11.00
C ARG A 164 17.25 -1.29 -12.36
N GLY A 165 17.87 -1.94 -13.34
CA GLY A 165 17.44 -1.99 -14.74
C GLY A 165 15.93 -2.16 -14.83
N ARG A 166 15.31 -1.29 -15.63
CA ARG A 166 13.91 -1.41 -16.06
C ARG A 166 13.77 -2.80 -16.68
N ARG A 167 13.13 -3.75 -15.99
CA ARG A 167 12.68 -5.00 -16.63
C ARG A 167 11.73 -4.56 -17.74
N ARG A 168 12.23 -4.49 -18.97
CA ARG A 168 11.39 -4.35 -20.16
C ARG A 168 10.46 -5.55 -20.12
N ARG A 169 9.16 -5.29 -19.98
CA ARG A 169 8.14 -6.29 -20.27
C ARG A 169 8.28 -6.56 -21.77
N GLY A 170 8.97 -7.65 -22.11
CA GLY A 170 9.01 -8.14 -23.48
C GLY A 170 7.57 -8.40 -23.92
N GLY A 171 7.14 -7.70 -24.96
CA GLY A 171 5.97 -8.10 -25.72
C GLY A 171 6.34 -9.37 -26.49
N ILE A 172 5.46 -10.36 -26.41
CA ILE A 172 5.38 -11.45 -27.39
C ILE A 172 4.61 -10.88 -28.58
#